data_AF-A0A0K8RD21-F1
#
_entry.id   AF-A0A0K8RD21-F1
#
_cell.length_a   1.000
_cell.length_b   1.000
_cell.length_c   1.000
_cell.angle_alpha   90.00
_cell.angle_beta   90.00
_cell.angle_gamma   90.00
#
_symmetry.space_group_name_H-M   'P 1'
#
loop_
_entity.id
_entity.type
_entity.pdbx_description
1 polymer ?
#
loop_
_entity_poly.entity_id
_entity_poly.type
_entity_poly.pdbx_seq_one_letter_code
_entity_poly.pdbx_strand_id
1 'polypeptide(L)'
;MHRLLAGCLLACCLQMGLGNHRRLNGALDDPEQLDDLLRTYDRRALPSTHLGTPTKVACEIYIRSFGSINPATMDYEVDLYLRQTWQDDRLTSSKRVPTFRS
;
A
#
# COMPACT_ATOMS: atom_id res chain seq x y z
N MET A 1 9.45 53.36 25.39
CA MET A 1 10.15 52.37 26.23
C MET A 1 9.17 51.82 27.25
N HIS A 2 9.06 50.50 27.33
CA HIS A 2 8.37 49.69 28.35
C HIS A 2 6.91 50.08 28.65
N ARG A 3 5.92 49.39 28.09
CA ARG A 3 5.20 48.32 28.81
C ARG A 3 4.22 47.60 27.87
N LEU A 4 4.62 46.50 27.22
CA LEU A 4 3.70 45.59 26.53
C LEU A 4 4.13 44.10 26.55
N LEU A 5 5.17 43.74 27.33
CA LEU A 5 5.73 42.38 27.34
C LEU A 5 5.28 41.48 28.51
N ALA A 6 4.21 41.84 29.23
CA ALA A 6 3.75 41.05 30.38
C ALA A 6 2.41 40.30 30.16
N GLY A 7 1.85 40.31 28.95
CA GLY A 7 0.58 39.64 28.62
C GLY A 7 0.71 38.30 27.88
N CYS A 8 1.89 37.98 27.32
CA CYS A 8 2.02 36.86 26.38
C CYS A 8 2.37 35.51 27.04
N LEU A 9 2.75 35.49 28.33
CA LEU A 9 3.17 34.25 29.00
C LEU A 9 2.00 33.38 29.50
N LEU A 10 0.79 33.95 29.67
CA LEU A 10 -0.40 33.18 30.06
C LEU A 10 -1.12 32.51 28.88
N ALA A 11 -0.82 32.91 27.63
CA ALA A 11 -1.35 32.23 26.44
C ALA A 11 -0.61 30.91 26.15
N CYS A 12 0.66 30.79 26.56
CA CYS A 12 1.48 29.60 26.28
C CYS A 12 1.14 28.41 27.20
N CYS A 13 0.66 28.66 28.43
CA CYS A 13 0.28 27.59 29.34
C CYS A 13 -1.05 26.89 28.98
N LEU A 14 -1.90 27.49 28.14
CA LEU A 14 -3.10 26.80 27.64
C LEU A 14 -2.85 25.95 26.38
N GLN A 15 -1.70 26.10 25.72
CA GLN A 15 -1.37 25.32 24.52
C GLN A 15 -0.77 23.93 24.82
N MET A 16 -0.52 23.59 26.07
CA MET A 16 -0.11 22.24 26.46
C MET A 16 -1.29 21.28 26.70
N GLY A 17 -2.54 21.73 26.52
CA GLY A 17 -3.75 20.91 26.77
C GLY A 17 -4.37 20.22 25.55
N LEU A 18 -3.94 20.53 24.33
CA LEU A 18 -4.46 19.92 23.09
C LEU A 18 -3.30 19.53 22.18
N GLY A 19 -2.39 18.72 22.71
CA GLY A 19 -1.53 17.86 21.91
C GLY A 19 -2.38 16.81 21.22
N ASN A 20 -3.19 17.25 20.26
CA ASN A 20 -3.93 16.37 19.39
C ASN A 20 -2.87 15.66 18.56
N HIS A 21 -2.52 14.45 18.99
CA HIS A 21 -1.69 13.51 18.26
C HIS A 21 -2.46 13.17 16.98
N ARG A 22 -2.41 14.08 16.00
CA ARG A 22 -2.94 13.90 14.67
C ARG A 22 -2.13 12.79 14.04
N ARG A 23 -2.59 11.56 14.28
CA ARG A 23 -2.19 10.42 13.48
C ARG A 23 -2.54 10.78 12.04
N LEU A 24 -1.52 10.91 11.22
CA LEU A 24 -1.63 10.90 9.76
C LEU A 24 -2.07 9.48 9.36
N ASN A 25 -3.34 9.16 9.61
CA ASN A 25 -3.95 7.97 9.04
C ASN A 25 -4.51 8.39 7.68
N GLY A 26 -3.62 8.39 6.68
CA GLY A 26 -3.96 8.52 5.28
C GLY A 26 -3.84 7.16 4.60
N ALA A 27 -4.43 6.12 5.18
CA ALA A 27 -4.14 4.74 4.80
C ALA A 27 -5.41 3.93 4.59
N LEU A 28 -6.07 4.10 3.44
CA LEU A 28 -7.04 3.12 2.89
C LEU A 28 -7.96 2.48 3.96
N ASP A 29 -8.61 3.31 4.79
CA ASP A 29 -9.25 2.81 6.02
C ASP A 29 -10.68 2.26 5.80
N ASP A 30 -11.24 2.33 4.58
CA ASP A 30 -12.62 1.92 4.32
C ASP A 30 -12.73 0.61 3.52
N PRO A 31 -13.20 -0.51 4.13
CA PRO A 31 -13.51 -1.75 3.41
C PRO A 31 -14.59 -1.53 2.33
N GLU A 32 -15.45 -0.52 2.49
CA GLU A 32 -16.46 -0.13 1.51
C GLU A 32 -15.86 0.23 0.15
N GLN A 33 -14.66 0.84 0.13
CA GLN A 33 -13.98 1.18 -1.10
C GLN A 33 -13.44 -0.07 -1.82
N LEU A 34 -12.97 -1.06 -1.06
CA LEU A 34 -12.55 -2.33 -1.62
C LEU A 34 -13.74 -3.13 -2.13
N ASP A 35 -14.84 -3.18 -1.38
CA ASP A 35 -16.07 -3.86 -1.77
C ASP A 35 -16.64 -3.29 -3.07
N ASP A 36 -16.67 -1.96 -3.22
CA ASP A 36 -17.09 -1.31 -4.45
C ASP A 36 -16.20 -1.69 -5.65
N LEU A 37 -14.88 -1.78 -5.47
CA LEU A 37 -13.95 -2.19 -6.52
C LEU A 37 -14.12 -3.66 -6.92
N LEU A 38 -14.39 -4.53 -5.95
CA LEU A 38 -14.47 -5.97 -6.17
C LEU A 38 -15.82 -6.43 -6.73
N ARG A 39 -16.89 -5.62 -6.61
CA ARG A 39 -18.26 -5.99 -7.07
C ARG A 39 -18.33 -6.45 -8.52
N THR A 40 -17.57 -5.84 -9.42
CA THR A 40 -17.59 -6.15 -10.87
C THR A 40 -16.26 -6.76 -11.34
N TYR A 41 -15.36 -7.07 -10.41
CA TYR A 41 -14.02 -7.57 -10.73
C TYR A 41 -14.03 -9.08 -10.96
N ASP A 42 -13.76 -9.52 -12.19
CA ASP A 42 -13.51 -10.94 -12.48
C ASP A 42 -12.04 -11.30 -12.21
N ARG A 43 -11.84 -12.00 -11.08
CA ARG A 43 -10.53 -12.53 -10.64
C ARG A 43 -9.94 -13.62 -11.52
N ARG A 44 -10.74 -14.25 -12.40
CA ARG A 44 -10.28 -15.32 -13.30
C ARG A 44 -9.77 -14.76 -14.62
N ALA A 45 -10.23 -13.57 -15.01
CA ALA A 45 -9.77 -12.87 -16.20
C ALA A 45 -8.42 -12.20 -15.94
N LEU A 46 -7.49 -12.37 -16.88
CA LEU A 46 -6.24 -11.62 -16.87
C LEU A 46 -6.55 -10.14 -17.10
N PRO A 47 -5.74 -9.23 -16.52
CA PRO A 47 -5.96 -7.78 -16.64
C PRO A 47 -6.16 -7.31 -18.09
N SER A 48 -5.44 -7.91 -19.04
CA SER A 48 -5.47 -7.53 -20.45
C SER A 48 -6.38 -8.40 -21.34
N THR A 49 -7.17 -9.33 -20.78
CA THR A 49 -8.03 -10.25 -21.56
C THR A 49 -8.98 -9.49 -22.51
N HIS A 50 -9.52 -8.35 -22.07
CA HIS A 50 -10.44 -7.54 -22.88
C HIS A 50 -9.74 -6.61 -23.88
N LEU A 51 -8.44 -6.38 -23.72
CA LEU A 51 -7.66 -5.44 -24.53
C LEU A 51 -6.99 -6.11 -25.74
N GLY A 52 -7.04 -7.45 -25.83
CA GLY A 52 -6.39 -8.21 -26.90
C GLY A 52 -4.85 -8.19 -26.85
N THR A 53 -4.28 -7.67 -25.77
CA THR A 53 -2.83 -7.60 -25.54
C THR A 53 -2.40 -8.63 -24.50
N PRO A 54 -1.16 -9.17 -24.56
CA PRO A 54 -0.66 -10.06 -23.53
C PRO A 54 -0.35 -9.28 -22.24
N THR A 55 -0.73 -9.84 -21.09
CA THR A 55 -0.37 -9.27 -19.78
C THR A 55 1.13 -9.45 -19.58
N LYS A 56 1.85 -8.35 -19.34
CA LYS A 56 3.27 -8.40 -19.01
C LYS A 56 3.42 -8.77 -17.54
N VAL A 57 4.02 -9.92 -17.27
CA VAL A 57 4.31 -10.41 -15.92
C VAL A 57 5.82 -10.42 -15.72
N ALA A 58 6.30 -9.69 -14.71
CA ALA A 58 7.68 -9.77 -14.25
C ALA A 58 7.78 -10.87 -13.19
N CYS A 59 8.66 -11.84 -13.43
CA CYS A 59 8.92 -12.95 -12.52
C CYS A 59 10.32 -12.82 -11.94
N GLU A 60 10.42 -12.84 -10.62
CA GLU A 60 11.66 -12.82 -9.86
C GLU A 60 11.72 -14.13 -9.05
N ILE A 61 12.87 -14.81 -9.13
CA ILE A 61 13.13 -16.03 -8.35
C ILE A 61 14.26 -15.72 -7.40
N TYR A 62 14.01 -15.91 -6.11
CA TYR A 62 15.02 -15.83 -5.08
C TYR A 62 15.17 -17.18 -4.39
N ILE A 63 16.34 -17.79 -4.54
CA ILE A 63 16.65 -19.07 -3.90
C ILE A 63 17.19 -18.78 -2.51
N ARG A 64 16.52 -19.32 -1.49
CA ARG A 64 16.96 -19.24 -0.10
C ARG A 64 18.03 -20.28 0.19
N SER A 65 17.76 -21.53 -0.17
CA SER A 65 18.63 -22.66 0.15
C SER A 65 18.38 -23.84 -0.78
N PHE A 66 19.42 -24.64 -0.97
CA PHE A 66 19.33 -25.98 -1.53
C PHE A 66 19.31 -26.98 -0.37
N GLY A 67 18.34 -27.89 -0.39
CA GLY A 67 18.17 -28.97 0.58
C GLY A 67 18.93 -30.23 0.15
N SER A 68 18.23 -31.36 0.11
CA SER A 68 18.81 -32.61 -0.39
C SER A 68 19.11 -32.54 -1.90
N ILE A 69 20.26 -33.09 -2.29
CA ILE A 69 20.72 -33.14 -3.67
C ILE A 69 21.03 -34.59 -4.01
N ASN A 70 20.30 -35.18 -4.95
CA ASN A 70 20.63 -36.47 -5.53
C ASN A 70 21.08 -36.30 -7.00
N PRO A 71 22.39 -36.18 -7.26
CA PRO A 71 22.89 -35.92 -8.60
C PRO A 71 22.78 -37.14 -9.53
N ALA A 72 22.58 -38.36 -8.99
CA ALA A 72 22.40 -39.56 -9.80
C ALA A 72 21.01 -39.63 -10.45
N THR A 73 19.99 -39.07 -9.78
CA THR A 73 18.60 -39.00 -10.28
C THR A 73 18.19 -37.60 -10.73
N MET A 74 19.04 -36.59 -10.52
CA MET A 74 18.78 -35.17 -10.77
C MET A 74 17.62 -34.59 -9.93
N ASP A 75 17.42 -35.13 -8.72
CA ASP A 75 16.43 -34.61 -7.78
C ASP A 75 17.07 -33.53 -6.88
N TYR A 76 16.45 -32.36 -6.85
CA TYR A 76 16.90 -31.21 -6.06
C TYR A 76 15.73 -30.67 -5.24
N GLU A 77 15.93 -30.61 -3.94
CA GLU A 77 15.04 -29.90 -3.04
C GLU A 77 15.53 -28.45 -2.90
N VAL A 78 14.66 -27.47 -3.16
CA VAL A 78 15.03 -26.04 -3.15
C VAL A 78 13.97 -25.23 -2.44
N ASP A 79 14.39 -24.44 -1.46
CA ASP A 79 13.57 -23.41 -0.86
C ASP A 79 13.73 -22.13 -1.68
N LEU A 80 12.64 -21.68 -2.30
CA LEU A 80 12.64 -20.46 -3.11
C LEU A 80 11.41 -19.58 -2.87
N TYR A 81 11.61 -18.29 -3.10
CA TYR A 81 10.55 -17.32 -3.25
C TYR A 81 10.36 -17.01 -4.72
N LEU A 82 9.12 -17.19 -5.18
CA LEU A 82 8.67 -16.73 -6.49
C LEU A 82 7.88 -15.45 -6.29
N ARG A 83 8.39 -14.34 -6.82
CA ARG A 83 7.68 -13.06 -6.83
C ARG A 83 7.22 -12.76 -8.25
N GLN A 84 5.93 -12.49 -8.39
CA GLN A 84 5.31 -12.09 -9.65
C GLN A 84 4.74 -10.70 -9.50
N THR A 85 5.03 -9.84 -10.46
CA THR A 85 4.51 -8.47 -10.51
C THR A 85 3.84 -8.24 -11.85
N TRP A 86 2.61 -7.75 -11.83
CA TRP A 86 1.88 -7.30 -13.01
C TRP A 86 1.08 -6.05 -12.65
N GLN A 87 0.77 -5.24 -13.65
CA GLN A 87 -0.09 -4.08 -13.50
C GLN A 87 -1.53 -4.47 -13.86
N ASP A 88 -2.48 -4.16 -12.96
CA ASP A 88 -3.91 -4.31 -13.22
C ASP A 88 -4.61 -2.96 -13.07
N ASP A 89 -4.93 -2.35 -14.21
CA ASP A 89 -5.59 -1.04 -14.25
C ASP A 89 -7.03 -1.08 -13.71
N ARG A 90 -7.66 -2.27 -13.64
CA ARG A 90 -9.04 -2.45 -13.14
C ARG A 90 -9.15 -2.21 -11.63
N LEU A 91 -8.04 -2.36 -10.90
CA LEU A 91 -7.97 -2.17 -9.45
C LEU A 91 -7.64 -0.71 -9.06
N THR A 92 -7.68 0.21 -10.02
CA THR A 92 -7.46 1.64 -9.75
C THR A 92 -8.68 2.25 -9.07
N SER A 93 -8.55 2.61 -7.78
CA SER A 93 -9.61 3.35 -7.08
C SER A 93 -9.77 4.76 -7.64
N SER A 94 -10.96 5.10 -8.13
CA SER A 94 -11.31 6.44 -8.61
C SER A 94 -11.62 7.42 -7.48
N LYS A 95 -11.81 6.95 -6.23
CA LYS A 95 -12.14 7.81 -5.09
C LYS A 95 -10.91 8.61 -4.66
N ARG A 96 -10.72 9.77 -5.30
CA ARG A 96 -9.87 10.84 -4.77
C ARG A 96 -10.55 11.36 -3.51
N VAL A 97 -10.02 11.02 -2.34
CA VAL A 97 -10.40 11.69 -1.09
C VAL A 97 -10.28 13.19 -1.33
N PRO A 98 -11.36 13.98 -1.19
CA PRO A 98 -11.27 15.41 -1.35
C PRO A 98 -10.31 15.92 -0.29
N THR A 99 -9.13 16.38 -0.68
CA THR A 99 -8.29 17.17 0.20
C THR A 99 -9.03 18.48 0.42
N PHE A 100 -9.83 18.55 1.49
CA PHE A 100 -10.37 19.80 1.98
C PHE A 100 -9.18 20.64 2.46
N ARG A 101 -8.59 21.42 1.54
CA ARG A 101 -7.68 22.50 1.87
C ARG A 101 -8.53 23.62 2.47
N SER A 102 -8.43 23.79 3.78
CA SER A 102 -8.69 25.05 4.46
C SER A 102 -7.41 25.85 4.56
#